data_AF-A0A839JEL7-F1
#
_entry.id   AF-A0A839JEL7-F1
#
_cell.length_a   1.000
_cell.length_b   1.000
_cell.length_c   1.000
_cell.angle_alpha   90.00
_cell.angle_beta   90.00
_cell.angle_gamma   90.00
#
_symmetry.space_group_name_H-M   'P 1'
#
loop_
_entity.id
_entity.type
_entity.pdbx_description
1 polymer ?
#
loop_
_entity_poly.entity_id
_entity_poly.type
_entity_poly.pdbx_seq_one_letter_code
_entity_poly.pdbx_strand_id
1 'polypeptide(L)'
;MVGGRVLPMARWGSPVMHVRTSHVTAFDEELQTLVRDMFATMRESRGVGLAATQVGVGLSLFIYDCPDAEERHQYGAVCNPTLSLPQGKDRRLDVAPEGCLSLPGAFQALGRPDRAVCTGVDPFGQPVTVIGTGLLARCLQHETDHLKGIVFGDRLPDKARRDLYAQHQSVAHHYPNEWPTQADPQPTPGHSRLGYTTPVEFEHAHYTALALEGRPR
;
A
#
# COMPACT_ATOMS: atom_id res chain seq x y z
N MET A 1 11.17 5.49 11.71
CA MET A 1 9.89 5.79 12.38
C MET A 1 9.58 4.63 13.32
N VAL A 2 9.95 4.74 14.59
CA VAL A 2 9.51 3.84 15.65
C VAL A 2 8.25 4.41 16.29
N GLY A 3 7.32 3.53 16.70
CA GLY A 3 6.20 3.90 17.57
C GLY A 3 4.80 3.93 16.94
N GLY A 4 4.60 3.44 15.72
CA GLY A 4 3.25 3.23 15.17
C GLY A 4 2.57 2.01 15.81
N ARG A 5 1.27 2.10 16.06
CA ARG A 5 0.43 0.98 16.49
C ARG A 5 -0.07 0.21 15.27
N VAL A 6 -0.13 -1.12 15.39
CA VAL A 6 -0.75 -1.97 14.38
C VAL A 6 -2.26 -1.84 14.50
N LEU A 7 -2.92 -1.48 13.40
CA LEU A 7 -4.37 -1.30 13.31
C LEU A 7 -5.03 -2.52 12.65
N PRO A 8 -6.30 -2.83 12.97
CA PRO A 8 -7.06 -3.83 12.24
C PRO A 8 -7.22 -3.46 10.76
N MET A 9 -7.16 -4.46 9.88
CA MET A 9 -7.35 -4.31 8.45
C MET A 9 -8.85 -4.34 8.11
N ALA A 10 -9.34 -3.25 7.52
CA ALA A 10 -10.68 -3.21 6.95
C ALA A 10 -10.81 -4.29 5.87
N ARG A 11 -11.86 -5.11 5.98
CA ARG A 11 -12.16 -6.18 5.03
C ARG A 11 -12.61 -5.59 3.71
N TRP A 12 -12.33 -6.33 2.63
CA TRP A 12 -12.62 -5.94 1.27
C TRP A 12 -14.06 -5.44 1.05
N GLY A 13 -15.05 -6.10 1.66
CA GLY A 13 -16.46 -5.69 1.57
C GLY A 13 -16.89 -4.57 2.52
N SER A 14 -15.98 -3.97 3.28
CA SER A 14 -16.30 -2.89 4.21
C SER A 14 -16.71 -1.63 3.43
N PRO A 15 -17.73 -0.86 3.87
CA PRO A 15 -18.20 0.32 3.14
C PRO A 15 -17.10 1.34 2.81
N VAL A 16 -16.13 1.53 3.71
CA VAL A 16 -14.99 2.45 3.52
C VAL A 16 -14.12 2.10 2.31
N MET A 17 -14.11 0.84 1.86
CA MET A 17 -13.35 0.37 0.69
C MET A 17 -14.03 0.71 -0.64
N HIS A 18 -15.29 1.13 -0.60
CA HIS A 18 -16.17 1.31 -1.77
C HIS A 18 -16.72 2.73 -1.91
N VAL A 19 -16.13 3.69 -1.17
CA VAL A 19 -16.51 5.10 -1.23
C VAL A 19 -15.27 5.93 -1.54
N ARG A 20 -15.44 6.99 -2.33
CA ARG A 20 -14.37 7.95 -2.61
C ARG A 20 -13.95 8.66 -1.33
N THR A 21 -12.65 8.71 -1.11
CA THR A 21 -12.06 9.33 0.09
C THR A 21 -12.18 10.84 0.10
N SER A 22 -12.17 11.42 1.30
CA SER A 22 -12.09 12.87 1.52
C SER A 22 -10.66 13.36 1.37
N HIS A 23 -10.48 14.58 0.87
CA HIS A 23 -9.15 15.18 0.79
C HIS A 23 -8.54 15.39 2.18
N VAL A 24 -7.23 15.19 2.29
CA VAL A 24 -6.45 15.61 3.43
C VAL A 24 -6.29 17.14 3.37
N THR A 25 -6.73 17.83 4.42
CA THR A 25 -6.69 19.31 4.52
C THR A 25 -5.85 19.82 5.69
N ALA A 26 -5.52 18.96 6.65
CA ALA A 26 -4.68 19.27 7.80
C ALA A 26 -3.44 18.36 7.78
N PHE A 27 -2.27 18.95 7.99
CA PHE A 27 -0.96 18.29 7.96
C PHE A 27 -0.31 18.41 9.34
N ASP A 28 -0.98 17.82 10.33
CA ASP A 28 -0.66 17.94 11.75
C ASP A 28 -0.15 16.61 12.35
N GLU A 29 -0.01 16.58 13.66
CA GLU A 29 0.47 15.39 14.38
C GLU A 29 -0.51 14.20 14.30
N GLU A 30 -1.81 14.45 14.10
CA GLU A 30 -2.80 13.38 13.95
C GLU A 30 -2.58 12.66 12.61
N LEU A 31 -2.38 13.41 11.52
CA LEU A 31 -2.02 12.82 10.23
C LEU A 31 -0.70 12.05 10.31
N GLN A 32 0.31 12.61 10.99
CA GLN A 32 1.61 11.94 11.15
C GLN A 32 1.48 10.66 11.99
N THR A 33 0.63 10.65 13.01
CA THR A 33 0.32 9.46 13.80
C THR A 33 -0.34 8.38 12.93
N LEU A 34 -1.33 8.76 12.12
CA LEU A 34 -1.98 7.84 11.19
C LEU A 34 -0.97 7.23 10.21
N VAL A 35 -0.07 8.04 9.64
CA VAL A 35 0.97 7.54 8.73
C VAL A 35 1.89 6.53 9.44
N ARG A 36 2.30 6.79 10.69
CA ARG A 36 3.10 5.84 11.47
C ARG A 36 2.35 4.53 11.73
N ASP A 37 1.08 4.61 12.12
CA ASP A 37 0.21 3.45 12.36
C ASP A 37 0.01 2.64 11.07
N MET A 38 -0.16 3.30 9.92
CA MET A 38 -0.24 2.66 8.60
C MET A 38 1.05 1.92 8.25
N PHE A 39 2.23 2.52 8.46
CA PHE A 39 3.51 1.84 8.22
C PHE A 39 3.72 0.63 9.13
N ALA A 40 3.37 0.74 10.42
CA ALA A 40 3.42 -0.39 11.33
C ALA A 40 2.50 -1.53 10.87
N THR A 41 1.27 -1.19 10.48
CA THR A 41 0.26 -2.15 10.00
C THR A 41 0.67 -2.83 8.69
N MET A 42 1.20 -2.08 7.73
CA MET A 42 1.67 -2.60 6.44
C MET A 42 2.82 -3.60 6.64
N ARG A 43 3.78 -3.28 7.52
CA ARG A 43 4.93 -4.14 7.81
C ARG A 43 4.51 -5.44 8.49
N GLU A 44 3.64 -5.37 9.50
CA GLU A 44 3.09 -6.57 10.15
C GLU A 44 2.34 -7.46 9.15
N SER A 45 1.61 -6.83 8.23
CA SER A 45 0.89 -7.52 7.15
C SER A 45 1.76 -8.01 5.99
N ARG A 46 3.08 -7.71 6.01
CA ARG A 46 4.04 -7.98 4.92
C ARG A 46 3.59 -7.42 3.55
N GLY A 47 2.97 -6.24 3.55
CA GLY A 47 2.57 -5.52 2.35
C GLY A 47 3.65 -4.55 1.83
N VAL A 48 3.46 -4.07 0.60
CA VAL A 48 4.32 -3.06 -0.05
C VAL A 48 3.62 -1.70 -0.25
N GLY A 49 2.32 -1.66 0.01
CA GLY A 49 1.45 -0.48 -0.07
C GLY A 49 0.28 -0.64 0.89
N LEU A 50 -0.24 0.50 1.37
CA LEU A 50 -1.44 0.53 2.21
C LEU A 50 -2.16 1.88 2.09
N ALA A 51 -3.41 1.86 1.66
CA ALA A 51 -4.30 3.02 1.66
C ALA A 51 -4.99 3.23 3.02
N ALA A 52 -5.29 4.47 3.38
CA ALA A 52 -5.93 4.80 4.67
C ALA A 52 -7.30 4.10 4.83
N THR A 53 -8.02 3.86 3.74
CA THR A 53 -9.29 3.12 3.74
C THR A 53 -9.13 1.71 4.30
N GLN A 54 -7.98 1.09 4.10
CA GLN A 54 -7.67 -0.26 4.57
C GLN A 54 -7.43 -0.33 6.07
N VAL A 55 -7.22 0.81 6.75
CA VAL A 55 -7.23 0.90 8.22
C VAL A 55 -8.49 1.61 8.73
N GLY A 56 -9.55 1.66 7.91
CA GLY A 56 -10.84 2.21 8.29
C GLY A 56 -10.96 3.73 8.17
N VAL A 57 -9.97 4.42 7.61
CA VAL A 57 -9.93 5.89 7.54
C VAL A 57 -10.21 6.37 6.12
N GLY A 58 -11.30 7.12 5.95
CA GLY A 58 -11.76 7.64 4.66
C GLY A 58 -11.00 8.86 4.12
N LEU A 59 -9.68 8.93 4.31
CA LEU A 59 -8.82 10.02 3.85
C LEU A 59 -8.05 9.65 2.58
N SER A 60 -7.81 10.63 1.72
CA SER A 60 -7.05 10.49 0.49
C SER A 60 -5.56 10.42 0.79
N LEU A 61 -5.11 9.28 1.30
CA LEU A 61 -3.76 9.02 1.77
C LEU A 61 -3.40 7.56 1.53
N PHE A 62 -2.22 7.30 0.97
CA PHE A 62 -1.61 5.98 1.01
C PHE A 62 -0.13 6.07 1.37
N ILE A 63 0.41 4.96 1.86
CA ILE A 63 1.84 4.75 2.08
C ILE A 63 2.38 3.64 1.18
N TYR A 64 3.69 3.60 1.00
CA TYR A 64 4.37 2.51 0.30
C TYR A 64 5.78 2.29 0.85
N ASP A 65 6.24 1.05 0.75
CA ASP A 65 7.63 0.59 0.88
C ASP A 65 7.78 -0.55 -0.10
N CYS A 66 8.19 -0.22 -1.32
CA CYS A 66 8.02 -1.06 -2.49
C CYS A 66 9.24 -0.96 -3.42
N PRO A 67 9.81 -2.09 -3.87
CA PRO A 67 10.85 -2.07 -4.88
C PRO A 67 10.30 -1.58 -6.23
N ASP A 68 11.14 -0.85 -6.97
CA ASP A 68 10.93 -0.55 -8.39
C ASP A 68 11.39 -1.72 -9.28
N ALA A 69 11.37 -1.55 -10.60
CA ALA A 69 11.83 -2.59 -11.54
C ALA A 69 13.34 -2.89 -11.47
N GLU A 70 14.13 -2.06 -10.78
CA GLU A 70 15.57 -2.24 -10.54
C GLU A 70 15.84 -2.78 -9.12
N GLU A 71 14.79 -3.27 -8.42
CA GLU A 71 14.83 -3.75 -7.04
C GLU A 71 15.29 -2.69 -6.03
N ARG A 72 15.21 -1.40 -6.39
CA ARG A 72 15.49 -0.30 -5.44
C ARG A 72 14.25 -0.04 -4.62
N HIS A 73 14.36 -0.20 -3.31
CA HIS A 73 13.29 0.13 -2.38
C HIS A 73 12.98 1.63 -2.41
N GLN A 74 11.74 1.96 -2.74
CA GLN A 74 11.16 3.29 -2.63
C GLN A 74 10.16 3.27 -1.50
N TYR A 75 10.18 4.28 -0.63
CA TYR A 75 9.22 4.40 0.45
C TYR A 75 8.74 5.83 0.61
N GLY A 76 7.51 5.99 1.09
CA GLY A 76 6.91 7.30 1.28
C GLY A 76 5.42 7.25 1.58
N ALA A 77 4.84 8.44 1.69
CA ALA A 77 3.41 8.64 1.88
C ALA A 77 2.94 9.73 0.91
N VAL A 78 1.78 9.54 0.30
CA VAL A 78 1.21 10.52 -0.64
C VAL A 78 -0.22 10.84 -0.21
N CYS A 79 -0.43 12.09 0.15
CA CYS A 79 -1.73 12.69 0.38
C CYS A 79 -2.27 13.29 -0.92
N ASN A 80 -3.59 13.19 -1.11
CA ASN A 80 -4.33 13.74 -2.24
C ASN A 80 -3.73 13.35 -3.62
N PRO A 81 -3.40 12.08 -3.87
CA PRO A 81 -2.66 11.69 -5.04
C PRO A 81 -3.45 11.87 -6.35
N THR A 82 -2.74 12.31 -7.38
CA THR A 82 -3.16 12.24 -8.78
C THR A 82 -2.26 11.29 -9.53
N LEU A 83 -2.86 10.41 -10.32
CA LEU A 83 -2.14 9.36 -11.06
C LEU A 83 -2.19 9.64 -12.56
N SER A 84 -1.01 9.70 -13.17
CA SER A 84 -0.81 9.79 -14.61
C SER A 84 -0.23 8.48 -15.13
N LEU A 85 -0.85 7.93 -16.18
CA LEU A 85 -0.48 6.66 -16.79
C LEU A 85 -0.13 6.88 -18.27
N PRO A 86 0.82 6.11 -18.83
CA PRO A 86 1.10 6.13 -20.27
C PRO A 86 -0.16 5.86 -21.11
N GLN A 87 -0.26 6.50 -22.26
CA GLN A 87 -1.38 6.38 -23.19
C GLN A 87 -0.88 6.02 -24.60
N GLY A 88 -1.81 5.59 -25.48
CA GLY A 88 -1.50 5.27 -26.87
C GLY A 88 -0.40 4.22 -27.02
N LYS A 89 0.56 4.47 -27.91
CA LYS A 89 1.69 3.57 -28.21
C LYS A 89 2.62 3.31 -27.02
N ASP A 90 2.65 4.22 -26.05
CA ASP A 90 3.52 4.12 -24.88
C ASP A 90 2.87 3.31 -23.75
N ARG A 91 1.58 2.95 -23.89
CA ARG A 91 0.83 2.15 -22.92
C ARG A 91 1.16 0.66 -23.08
N ARG A 92 2.17 0.20 -22.33
CA ARG A 92 2.49 -1.22 -22.18
C ARG A 92 1.85 -1.78 -20.92
N LEU A 93 1.31 -3.00 -21.00
CA LEU A 93 0.70 -3.67 -19.86
C LEU A 93 1.65 -4.72 -19.30
N ASP A 94 1.88 -4.64 -17.99
CA ASP A 94 2.48 -5.69 -17.19
C ASP A 94 1.36 -6.55 -16.56
N VAL A 95 1.36 -7.84 -16.88
CA VAL A 95 0.40 -8.82 -16.35
C VAL A 95 1.13 -9.68 -15.32
N ALA A 96 0.80 -9.45 -14.05
CA ALA A 96 1.39 -10.17 -12.93
C ALA A 96 0.31 -10.51 -11.89
N PRO A 97 0.55 -11.49 -11.00
CA PRO A 97 -0.30 -11.73 -9.84
C PRO A 97 -0.43 -10.47 -8.97
N GLU A 98 -1.66 -10.14 -8.60
CA GLU A 98 -1.97 -9.04 -7.70
C GLU A 98 -2.87 -9.54 -6.57
N GLY A 99 -2.62 -9.04 -5.36
CA GLY A 99 -3.38 -9.32 -4.14
C GLY A 99 -3.64 -8.04 -3.37
N CYS A 100 -4.39 -8.14 -2.27
CA CYS A 100 -4.72 -7.00 -1.41
C CYS A 100 -4.81 -7.46 0.05
N LEU A 101 -4.29 -6.65 0.97
CA LEU A 101 -4.34 -6.95 2.40
C LEU A 101 -5.77 -7.01 2.96
N SER A 102 -6.74 -6.35 2.31
CA SER A 102 -8.15 -6.38 2.66
C SER A 102 -8.88 -7.67 2.23
N LEU A 103 -8.29 -8.47 1.34
CA LEU A 103 -8.75 -9.80 0.94
C LEU A 103 -7.56 -10.79 0.97
N PRO A 104 -7.02 -11.07 2.18
CA PRO A 104 -5.72 -11.70 2.32
C PRO A 104 -5.71 -13.15 1.83
N GLY A 105 -4.56 -13.58 1.32
CA GLY A 105 -4.34 -14.94 0.84
C GLY A 105 -4.92 -15.26 -0.54
N ALA A 106 -5.46 -14.27 -1.26
CA ALA A 106 -6.00 -14.43 -2.60
C ALA A 106 -5.28 -13.55 -3.63
N PHE A 107 -4.99 -14.12 -4.79
CA PHE A 107 -4.27 -13.47 -5.87
C PHE A 107 -4.87 -13.82 -7.23
N GLN A 108 -4.89 -12.84 -8.14
CA GLN A 108 -5.26 -13.04 -9.54
C GLN A 108 -4.34 -12.24 -10.47
N ALA A 109 -4.13 -12.75 -11.68
CA ALA A 109 -3.37 -12.03 -12.69
C ALA A 109 -4.17 -10.79 -13.15
N LEU A 110 -3.54 -9.61 -13.10
CA LEU A 110 -4.14 -8.36 -13.55
C LEU A 110 -3.14 -7.55 -14.37
N GLY A 111 -3.57 -7.12 -15.55
CA GLY A 111 -2.79 -6.21 -16.40
C GLY A 111 -2.86 -4.77 -15.90
N ARG A 112 -1.72 -4.16 -15.61
CA ARG A 112 -1.59 -2.73 -15.29
C ARG A 112 -0.55 -2.06 -16.20
N PRO A 113 -0.69 -0.77 -16.55
CA PRO A 113 0.41 0.00 -17.11
C PRO A 113 1.72 -0.22 -16.35
N ASP A 114 2.80 -0.52 -17.07
CA ASP A 114 4.12 -0.86 -16.51
C ASP A 114 4.87 0.33 -15.89
N ARG A 115 4.34 1.55 -16.10
CA ARG A 115 4.81 2.79 -15.54
C ARG A 115 3.64 3.62 -15.02
N ALA A 116 3.85 4.28 -13.90
CA ALA A 116 2.90 5.24 -13.33
C ALA A 116 3.63 6.45 -12.74
N VAL A 117 3.05 7.63 -12.88
CA VAL A 117 3.54 8.84 -12.20
C VAL A 117 2.46 9.29 -11.22
N CYS A 118 2.78 9.28 -9.94
CA CYS A 118 1.90 9.75 -8.88
C CYS A 118 2.41 11.09 -8.37
N THR A 119 1.54 12.10 -8.32
CA THR A 119 1.82 13.42 -7.74
C THR A 119 0.87 13.70 -6.59
N GLY A 120 1.31 14.48 -5.61
CA GLY A 120 0.49 14.85 -4.46
C GLY A 120 1.30 15.72 -3.50
N VAL A 121 0.99 15.59 -2.21
CA VAL A 121 1.81 16.18 -1.14
C VAL A 121 2.16 15.12 -0.09
N ASP A 122 3.27 15.29 0.60
CA ASP A 122 3.67 14.44 1.71
C ASP A 122 2.85 14.78 2.99
N PRO A 123 3.03 14.04 4.11
CA PRO A 123 2.34 14.32 5.37
C PRO A 123 2.68 15.67 6.03
N PHE A 124 3.64 16.42 5.49
CA PHE A 124 4.01 17.78 5.92
C PHE A 124 3.51 18.85 4.94
N GLY A 125 2.73 18.46 3.94
CA GLY A 125 2.17 19.35 2.92
C GLY A 125 3.17 19.75 1.83
N GLN A 126 4.35 19.13 1.75
CA GLN A 126 5.33 19.42 0.71
C GLN A 126 4.99 18.65 -0.58
N PRO A 127 5.12 19.26 -1.78
CA PRO A 127 4.88 18.56 -3.03
C PRO A 127 5.76 17.33 -3.20
N VAL A 128 5.17 16.22 -3.65
CA VAL A 128 5.89 14.98 -3.96
C VAL A 128 5.51 14.46 -5.34
N THR A 129 6.48 13.89 -6.04
CA THR A 129 6.30 13.15 -7.30
C THR A 129 7.01 11.81 -7.21
N VAL A 130 6.28 10.72 -7.45
CA VAL A 130 6.80 9.35 -7.44
C VAL A 130 6.63 8.78 -8.84
N ILE A 131 7.75 8.33 -9.44
CA ILE A 131 7.74 7.64 -10.73
C ILE A 131 7.91 6.15 -10.45
N GLY A 132 6.83 5.39 -10.61
CA GLY A 132 6.83 3.94 -10.45
C GLY A 132 7.10 3.21 -11.75
N THR A 133 7.91 2.15 -11.65
CA THR A 133 8.08 1.08 -12.64
C THR A 133 7.92 -0.27 -11.94
N GLY A 134 7.68 -1.35 -12.69
CA GLY A 134 7.59 -2.69 -12.11
C GLY A 134 6.54 -2.79 -11.00
N LEU A 135 6.93 -3.38 -9.85
CA LEU A 135 6.01 -3.53 -8.72
C LEU A 135 5.55 -2.18 -8.16
N LEU A 136 6.42 -1.17 -8.10
CA LEU A 136 6.04 0.18 -7.65
C LEU A 136 4.97 0.80 -8.57
N ALA A 137 5.05 0.64 -9.89
CA ALA A 137 4.01 1.13 -10.80
C ALA A 137 2.65 0.50 -10.46
N ARG A 138 2.62 -0.81 -10.21
CA ARG A 138 1.41 -1.55 -9.82
C ARG A 138 0.89 -1.07 -8.46
N CYS A 139 1.77 -0.92 -7.48
CA CYS A 139 1.46 -0.42 -6.14
C CYS A 139 0.78 0.95 -6.21
N LEU A 140 1.38 1.93 -6.90
CA LEU A 140 0.79 3.28 -7.04
C LEU A 140 -0.62 3.25 -7.65
N GLN A 141 -0.84 2.39 -8.66
CA GLN A 141 -2.15 2.21 -9.26
C GLN A 141 -3.16 1.56 -8.31
N HIS A 142 -2.73 0.53 -7.57
CA HIS A 142 -3.55 -0.18 -6.60
C HIS A 142 -3.99 0.74 -5.46
N GLU A 143 -3.05 1.44 -4.83
CA GLU A 143 -3.37 2.31 -3.71
C GLU A 143 -4.24 3.49 -4.14
N THR A 144 -4.00 4.05 -5.33
CA THR A 144 -4.85 5.13 -5.85
C THR A 144 -6.27 4.66 -6.20
N ASP A 145 -6.46 3.39 -6.58
CA ASP A 145 -7.79 2.82 -6.79
C ASP A 145 -8.57 2.76 -5.48
N HIS A 146 -7.92 2.33 -4.38
CA HIS A 146 -8.55 2.31 -3.05
C HIS A 146 -9.09 3.68 -2.63
N LEU A 147 -8.35 4.76 -2.90
CA LEU A 147 -8.78 6.13 -2.58
C LEU A 147 -10.00 6.60 -3.39
N LYS A 148 -10.31 5.92 -4.50
CA LYS A 148 -11.48 6.14 -5.34
C LYS A 148 -12.64 5.19 -5.02
N GLY A 149 -12.51 4.34 -4.01
CA GLY A 149 -13.49 3.31 -3.68
C GLY A 149 -13.49 2.13 -4.65
N ILE A 150 -12.36 1.89 -5.33
CA ILE A 150 -12.17 0.80 -6.28
C ILE A 150 -11.22 -0.21 -5.66
N VAL A 151 -11.56 -1.48 -5.76
CA VAL A 151 -10.70 -2.60 -5.36
C VAL A 151 -10.25 -3.35 -6.61
N PHE A 152 -9.07 -3.99 -6.60
CA PHE A 152 -8.52 -4.55 -7.85
C PHE A 152 -9.41 -5.62 -8.49
N GLY A 153 -10.25 -6.30 -7.68
CA GLY A 153 -11.23 -7.27 -8.18
C GLY A 153 -12.32 -6.66 -9.06
N ASP A 154 -12.58 -5.35 -8.98
CA ASP A 154 -13.50 -4.65 -9.88
C ASP A 154 -12.94 -4.55 -11.31
N ARG A 155 -11.62 -4.75 -11.47
CA ARG A 155 -10.94 -4.79 -12.77
C ARG A 155 -10.82 -6.20 -13.35
N LEU A 156 -11.24 -7.22 -12.60
CA LEU A 156 -11.16 -8.61 -13.03
C LEU A 156 -12.42 -9.05 -13.80
N PRO A 157 -12.28 -9.95 -14.78
CA PRO A 157 -13.42 -10.67 -15.33
C PRO A 157 -14.14 -11.48 -14.25
N ASP A 158 -15.46 -11.68 -14.40
CA ASP A 158 -16.30 -12.33 -13.38
C ASP A 158 -15.78 -13.70 -12.92
N LYS A 159 -15.25 -14.51 -13.84
CA LYS A 159 -14.66 -15.81 -13.49
C LYS A 159 -13.46 -15.64 -12.56
N ALA A 160 -12.50 -14.79 -12.91
CA ALA A 160 -11.32 -14.54 -12.09
C ALA A 160 -11.69 -13.94 -10.72
N ARG A 161 -12.70 -13.07 -10.67
CA ARG A 161 -13.24 -12.52 -9.41
C ARG A 161 -13.85 -13.60 -8.52
N ARG A 162 -14.64 -14.54 -9.07
CA ARG A 162 -15.15 -15.69 -8.31
C ARG A 162 -14.02 -16.57 -7.78
N ASP A 163 -13.04 -16.86 -8.63
CA ASP A 163 -11.88 -17.68 -8.28
C ASP A 163 -11.05 -16.99 -7.17
N LEU A 164 -10.91 -15.65 -7.19
CA LEU A 164 -10.28 -14.85 -6.13
C LEU A 164 -11.00 -15.02 -4.77
N TYR A 165 -12.32 -14.90 -4.75
CA TYR A 165 -13.08 -15.09 -3.51
C TYR A 165 -12.99 -16.52 -2.98
N ALA A 166 -13.01 -17.53 -3.85
CA ALA A 166 -12.86 -18.92 -3.46
C ALA A 166 -11.48 -19.18 -2.82
N GLN A 167 -10.41 -18.60 -3.39
CA GLN A 167 -9.07 -18.67 -2.77
C GLN A 167 -9.08 -18.07 -1.36
N HIS A 168 -9.60 -16.85 -1.18
CA HIS A 168 -9.67 -16.22 0.15
C HIS A 168 -10.46 -17.07 1.14
N GLN A 169 -11.64 -17.56 0.75
CA GLN A 169 -12.49 -18.39 1.62
C GLN A 169 -11.77 -19.63 2.16
N SER A 170 -10.90 -20.26 1.36
CA SER A 170 -10.13 -21.43 1.78
C SER A 170 -9.14 -21.15 2.92
N VAL A 171 -8.70 -19.90 3.07
CA VAL A 171 -7.68 -19.47 4.05
C VAL A 171 -8.20 -18.41 5.04
N ALA A 172 -9.47 -18.01 4.95
CA ALA A 172 -10.03 -16.91 5.72
C ALA A 172 -9.92 -17.10 7.25
N HIS A 173 -9.91 -18.35 7.71
CA HIS A 173 -9.74 -18.69 9.13
C HIS A 173 -8.37 -18.29 9.72
N HIS A 174 -7.35 -18.04 8.89
CA HIS A 174 -6.06 -17.49 9.32
C HIS A 174 -6.10 -15.97 9.54
N TYR A 175 -7.19 -15.30 9.12
CA TYR A 175 -7.31 -13.85 9.13
C TYR A 175 -8.56 -13.46 9.94
N PRO A 176 -8.51 -13.48 11.28
CA PRO A 176 -9.62 -13.05 12.13
C PRO A 176 -9.92 -11.56 11.93
N ASN A 177 -11.06 -11.05 12.41
CA ASN A 177 -11.48 -9.67 12.17
C ASN A 177 -10.45 -8.63 12.62
N GLU A 178 -9.66 -8.95 13.63
CA GLU A 178 -8.61 -8.10 14.20
C GLU A 178 -7.26 -8.21 13.48
N TRP A 179 -7.11 -9.09 12.48
CA TRP A 179 -5.87 -9.15 11.69
C TRP A 179 -5.48 -7.76 11.14
N PRO A 180 -4.19 -7.37 11.16
CA PRO A 180 -3.02 -8.13 11.63
C PRO A 180 -2.65 -7.90 13.10
N THR A 181 -3.52 -7.30 13.94
CA THR A 181 -3.12 -6.87 15.29
C THR A 181 -2.79 -8.01 16.25
N GLN A 182 -3.25 -9.23 15.94
CA GLN A 182 -2.84 -10.42 16.65
C GLN A 182 -1.53 -10.90 16.04
N ALA A 183 -0.41 -10.64 16.73
CA ALA A 183 0.87 -11.23 16.36
C ALA A 183 0.69 -12.75 16.24
N ASP A 184 1.11 -13.31 15.09
CA ASP A 184 1.18 -14.75 14.91
C ASP A 184 1.96 -15.32 16.10
N PRO A 185 1.42 -16.28 16.89
CA PRO A 185 2.25 -16.99 17.85
C PRO A 185 3.36 -17.65 17.03
N GLN A 186 4.59 -17.16 17.21
CA GLN A 186 5.84 -17.55 16.56
C GLN A 186 5.75 -18.85 15.73
N PRO A 187 6.20 -18.87 14.45
CA PRO A 187 6.18 -20.08 13.66
C PRO A 187 6.96 -21.18 14.40
N THR A 188 6.31 -22.33 14.62
CA THR A 188 6.97 -23.53 15.12
C THR A 188 8.23 -23.81 14.29
N PRO A 189 9.38 -24.16 14.90
CA PRO A 189 10.59 -24.45 14.14
C PRO A 189 10.34 -25.61 13.18
N GLY A 190 10.41 -25.38 11.86
CA GLY A 190 10.34 -26.46 10.87
C GLY A 190 9.73 -26.13 9.51
N HIS A 191 9.03 -25.00 9.34
CA HIS A 191 8.52 -24.60 8.01
C HIS A 191 9.35 -23.45 7.42
N SER A 192 10.37 -23.80 6.64
CA SER A 192 11.04 -22.87 5.73
C SER A 192 10.03 -22.39 4.68
N ARG A 193 9.58 -21.14 4.79
CA ARG A 193 8.87 -20.42 3.73
C ARG A 193 9.82 -19.37 3.16
N LEU A 194 10.18 -19.57 1.89
CA LEU A 194 10.88 -18.68 0.96
C LEU A 194 11.23 -17.28 1.51
N GLY A 195 12.50 -17.11 1.91
CA GLY A 195 13.41 -16.21 1.21
C GLY A 195 13.16 -14.70 1.25
N TYR A 196 12.59 -14.14 2.32
CA TYR A 196 12.74 -12.71 2.61
C TYR A 196 13.45 -12.52 3.94
N THR A 197 14.77 -12.33 3.87
CA THR A 197 15.56 -11.87 5.01
C THR A 197 15.34 -10.38 5.18
N THR A 198 14.64 -9.97 6.23
CA THR A 198 14.59 -8.58 6.68
C THR A 198 15.93 -8.21 7.33
N PRO A 199 16.64 -7.16 6.90
CA PRO A 199 17.63 -6.51 7.74
C PRO A 199 16.88 -5.59 8.71
N VAL A 200 16.74 -6.07 9.95
CA VAL A 200 16.55 -5.20 11.11
C VAL A 200 17.83 -4.36 11.23
N GLU A 201 17.69 -3.05 11.46
CA GLU A 201 18.72 -2.01 11.64
C GLU A 201 18.89 -1.04 10.47
N PHE A 202 17.97 -0.08 10.34
CA PHE A 202 18.33 1.25 9.81
C PHE A 202 17.35 2.28 10.38
N GLU A 203 17.65 2.79 11.58
CA GLU A 203 16.88 3.83 12.23
C GLU A 203 17.68 5.15 12.31
N HIS A 204 16.96 6.25 12.07
CA HIS A 204 17.17 7.58 12.65
C HIS A 204 17.87 8.72 11.86
N ALA A 205 18.45 8.52 10.67
CA ALA A 205 19.19 9.62 10.00
C ALA A 205 18.51 10.34 8.81
N HIS A 206 17.46 9.80 8.19
CA HIS A 206 17.07 10.28 6.84
C HIS A 206 15.89 11.25 6.74
N TYR A 207 15.13 11.50 7.81
CA TYR A 207 14.03 12.48 7.76
C TYR A 207 14.41 13.91 8.17
N THR A 208 15.56 14.11 8.82
CA THR A 208 16.03 15.46 9.22
C THR A 208 16.95 16.13 8.19
N ALA A 209 17.50 15.37 7.23
CA ALA A 209 18.51 15.88 6.29
C ALA A 209 17.94 16.67 5.09
N LEU A 210 16.69 16.43 4.68
CA LEU A 210 16.09 17.16 3.55
C LEU A 210 15.38 18.47 3.95
N ALA A 211 15.25 18.76 5.25
CA ALA A 211 14.67 20.01 5.75
C ALA A 211 15.71 21.12 6.04
N LEU A 212 17.02 20.83 5.95
CA LEU A 212 18.08 21.78 6.33
C LEU A 212 19.08 22.13 5.21
N GLU A 213 19.06 21.46 4.06
CA GLU A 213 20.01 21.75 2.97
C GLU A 213 19.47 22.69 1.88
N GLY A 214 18.27 23.24 2.06
CA GLY A 214 17.59 24.12 1.10
C GLY A 214 17.65 25.63 1.36
N ARG A 215 18.57 26.15 2.19
CA ARG A 215 18.71 27.61 2.39
C ARG A 215 19.77 28.19 1.43
N PRO A 216 19.41 29.11 0.52
CA PRO A 216 20.38 29.79 -0.33
C PRO A 216 21.26 30.73 0.50
N ARG A 217 22.53 30.85 0.12
CA ARG A 217 23.28 32.10 0.30
C ARG A 217 23.03 33.00 -0.91
#